data_AF-A0A7Y9KNE9-F1
#
_entry.id   AF-A0A7Y9KNE9-F1
#
_cell.length_a   1.000
_cell.length_b   1.000
_cell.length_c   1.000
_cell.angle_alpha   90.00
_cell.angle_beta   90.00
_cell.angle_gamma   90.00
#
_symmetry.space_group_name_H-M   'P 1'
#
loop_
_entity.id
_entity.type
_entity.pdbx_description
1 polymer ?
#
loop_
_entity_poly.entity_id
_entity_poly.type
_entity_poly.pdbx_seq_one_letter_code
_entity_poly.pdbx_strand_id
1 'polypeptide(L)'
;MTAESDFTERLVSAVPELTSIHREHLEDQEGELLAYVLMADVARWLDGMSRSEPRRAQQVIDWLEQEFTQGDFDVRNLIDVGIVEMLPSMPEGAAVLSRLGPELRGRAEVAGLFG
;
A
#
# COMPACT_ATOMS: atom_id res chain seq x y z
N MET A 1 11.70 5.13 17.13
CA MET A 1 10.58 4.81 16.22
C MET A 1 10.86 5.56 14.93
N THR A 2 10.90 4.87 13.80
CA THR A 2 11.19 5.50 12.50
C THR A 2 9.87 5.97 11.86
N ALA A 3 9.95 6.87 10.88
CA ALA A 3 8.78 7.35 10.16
C ALA A 3 8.01 6.21 9.48
N GLU A 4 8.70 5.17 9.03
CA GLU A 4 8.11 3.98 8.42
C GLU A 4 7.34 3.12 9.42
N SER A 5 7.88 2.90 10.63
CA SER A 5 7.17 2.20 11.69
C SER A 5 5.93 3.00 12.12
N ASP A 6 6.07 4.32 12.28
CA ASP A 6 4.96 5.21 12.64
C ASP A 6 3.85 5.21 11.57
N PHE A 7 4.21 5.24 10.29
CA PHE A 7 3.25 5.11 9.20
C PHE A 7 2.54 3.76 9.23
N THR A 8 3.28 2.67 9.42
CA THR A 8 2.73 1.32 9.45
C THR A 8 1.65 1.18 10.53
N GLU A 9 1.93 1.63 11.74
CA GLU A 9 0.98 1.57 12.85
C GLU A 9 -0.29 2.38 12.55
N ARG A 10 -0.15 3.56 11.92
CA ARG A 10 -1.29 4.38 11.50
C ARG A 10 -2.11 3.69 10.40
N LEU A 11 -1.45 3.05 9.44
CA LEU A 11 -2.12 2.30 8.38
C LEU A 11 -2.93 1.13 8.96
N VAL A 12 -2.34 0.31 9.84
CA VAL A 12 -3.05 -0.80 10.50
C VAL A 12 -4.20 -0.30 11.36
N SER A 13 -4.02 0.83 12.05
CA SER A 13 -5.10 1.45 12.82
C SER A 13 -6.24 2.00 11.94
N ALA A 14 -5.93 2.54 10.76
CA ALA A 14 -6.93 3.08 9.82
C ALA A 14 -7.63 1.97 9.00
N VAL A 15 -6.97 0.84 8.82
CA VAL A 15 -7.44 -0.31 8.03
C VAL A 15 -7.36 -1.58 8.88
N PRO A 16 -8.33 -1.82 9.78
CA PRO A 16 -8.30 -2.95 10.70
C PRO A 16 -8.18 -4.33 10.03
N GLU A 17 -8.59 -4.45 8.77
CA GLU A 17 -8.43 -5.65 7.95
C GLU A 17 -6.95 -6.06 7.76
N LEU A 18 -6.01 -5.13 7.93
CA LEU A 18 -4.57 -5.39 7.86
C LEU A 18 -4.00 -5.96 9.17
N THR A 19 -4.79 -6.03 10.26
CA THR A 19 -4.30 -6.52 11.55
C THR A 19 -3.76 -7.95 11.47
N SER A 20 -4.41 -8.84 10.70
CA SER A 20 -3.91 -10.21 10.53
C SER A 20 -2.61 -10.24 9.75
N ILE A 21 -2.49 -9.46 8.67
CA ILE A 21 -1.29 -9.35 7.85
C ILE A 21 -0.13 -8.80 8.69
N HIS A 22 -0.37 -7.76 9.49
CA HIS A 22 0.62 -7.19 10.39
C HIS A 22 1.11 -8.20 11.44
N ARG A 23 0.19 -8.95 12.05
CA ARG A 23 0.54 -9.97 13.03
C ARG A 23 1.34 -11.12 12.41
N GLU A 24 0.89 -11.64 11.27
CA GLU A 24 1.59 -12.70 10.52
C GLU A 24 3.00 -12.24 10.13
N HIS A 25 3.13 -10.99 9.65
CA HIS A 25 4.44 -10.40 9.35
C HIS A 25 5.36 -10.38 10.56
N LEU A 26 4.88 -9.93 11.72
CA LEU A 26 5.68 -9.95 12.95
C LEU A 26 6.04 -11.37 13.40
N GLU A 27 5.14 -12.33 13.24
CA GLU A 27 5.41 -13.75 13.54
C GLU A 27 6.51 -14.30 12.60
N ASP A 28 6.42 -14.01 11.29
CA ASP A 28 7.36 -14.48 10.27
C ASP A 28 8.73 -13.80 10.33
N GLN A 29 8.79 -12.55 10.81
CA GLN A 29 10.02 -11.75 10.94
C GLN A 29 10.58 -11.74 12.38
N GLU A 30 10.28 -12.76 13.19
CA GLU A 30 10.81 -12.90 14.56
C GLU A 30 10.55 -11.69 15.48
N GLY A 31 9.43 -10.99 15.25
CA GLY A 31 9.00 -9.78 15.97
C GLY A 31 9.54 -8.47 15.40
N GLU A 32 10.31 -8.50 14.31
CA GLU A 32 10.85 -7.31 13.67
C GLU A 32 9.88 -6.71 12.63
N LEU A 33 9.65 -5.40 12.71
CA LEU A 33 8.83 -4.69 11.72
C LEU A 33 9.66 -4.27 10.50
N LEU A 34 9.76 -5.17 9.52
CA LEU A 34 10.28 -4.84 8.18
C LEU A 34 9.22 -4.13 7.31
N ALA A 35 9.10 -2.81 7.45
CA ALA A 35 8.01 -2.01 6.85
C ALA A 35 7.82 -2.21 5.34
N TYR A 36 8.89 -2.18 4.53
CA TYR A 36 8.77 -2.35 3.07
C TYR A 36 8.30 -3.75 2.68
N VAL A 37 8.69 -4.78 3.44
CA VAL A 37 8.23 -6.16 3.20
C VAL A 37 6.74 -6.27 3.50
N LEU A 38 6.30 -5.71 4.63
CA LEU A 38 4.88 -5.65 4.97
C LEU A 38 4.07 -4.87 3.92
N MET A 39 4.59 -3.75 3.41
CA MET A 39 3.90 -2.97 2.39
C MET A 39 3.68 -3.76 1.09
N ALA A 40 4.59 -4.67 0.74
CA ALA A 40 4.39 -5.57 -0.40
C ALA A 40 3.22 -6.55 -0.17
N ASP A 41 3.01 -7.00 1.06
CA ASP A 41 1.85 -7.83 1.41
C ASP A 41 0.55 -7.01 1.39
N VAL A 42 0.60 -5.75 1.85
CA VAL A 42 -0.50 -4.79 1.74
C VAL A 42 -0.86 -4.53 0.27
N ALA A 43 0.12 -4.39 -0.63
CA ALA A 43 -0.12 -4.22 -2.06
C ALA A 43 -0.88 -5.40 -2.66
N ARG A 44 -0.47 -6.64 -2.34
CA ARG A 44 -1.17 -7.86 -2.76
C ARG A 44 -2.57 -7.96 -2.19
N TRP A 45 -2.75 -7.62 -0.92
CA TRP A 45 -4.06 -7.54 -0.30
C TRP A 45 -4.96 -6.50 -0.97
N LEU A 46 -4.43 -5.31 -1.27
CA LEU A 46 -5.18 -4.20 -1.85
C LEU A 46 -5.63 -4.51 -3.28
N ASP A 47 -4.80 -5.21 -4.05
CA ASP A 47 -5.17 -5.73 -5.35
C ASP A 47 -6.31 -6.75 -5.26
N GLY A 48 -6.23 -7.72 -4.34
CA GLY A 48 -7.33 -8.65 -4.06
C GLY A 48 -8.61 -7.93 -3.66
N MET A 49 -8.50 -6.98 -2.73
CA MET A 49 -9.60 -6.14 -2.23
C MET A 49 -10.25 -5.32 -3.35
N SER A 50 -9.45 -4.83 -4.31
CA SER A 50 -9.95 -4.05 -5.45
C SER A 50 -10.88 -4.85 -6.37
N ARG A 51 -10.75 -6.18 -6.36
CA ARG A 51 -11.59 -7.13 -7.11
C ARG A 51 -12.81 -7.57 -6.30
N SER A 52 -12.65 -7.88 -5.02
CA SER A 52 -13.73 -8.42 -4.16
C SER A 52 -14.64 -7.34 -3.59
N GLU A 53 -14.08 -6.23 -3.09
CA GLU A 53 -14.79 -5.17 -2.38
C GLU A 53 -14.34 -3.78 -2.87
N PRO A 54 -14.68 -3.40 -4.11
CA PRO A 54 -14.08 -2.25 -4.79
C PRO A 54 -14.31 -0.91 -4.08
N ARG A 55 -15.43 -0.76 -3.34
CA ARG A 55 -15.70 0.44 -2.54
C ARG A 55 -14.77 0.55 -1.34
N ARG A 56 -14.48 -0.57 -0.68
CA ARG A 56 -13.56 -0.58 0.46
C ARG A 56 -12.13 -0.36 0.00
N ALA A 57 -11.74 -0.98 -1.11
CA ALA A 57 -10.45 -0.71 -1.76
C ALA A 57 -10.28 0.78 -2.10
N GLN A 58 -11.31 1.42 -2.68
CA GLN A 58 -11.25 2.86 -2.99
C GLN A 58 -11.00 3.70 -1.73
N GLN A 59 -11.66 3.41 -0.61
CA GLN A 59 -11.45 4.14 0.65
C GLN A 59 -10.01 4.03 1.16
N VAL A 60 -9.39 2.85 1.03
CA VAL A 60 -7.98 2.65 1.42
C VAL A 60 -7.04 3.38 0.46
N ILE A 61 -7.31 3.33 -0.84
CA ILE A 61 -6.51 4.04 -1.85
C ILE A 61 -6.60 5.55 -1.65
N ASP A 62 -7.79 6.09 -1.38
CA ASP A 62 -7.98 7.51 -1.10
C ASP A 62 -7.21 7.95 0.15
N TRP A 63 -7.13 7.08 1.17
CA TRP A 63 -6.33 7.32 2.37
C TRP A 63 -4.83 7.31 2.05
N LEU A 64 -4.34 6.33 1.29
CA LEU A 64 -2.95 6.26 0.85
C LEU A 64 -2.55 7.46 -0.02
N GLU A 65 -3.44 7.92 -0.89
CA GLU A 65 -3.24 9.11 -1.72
C GLU A 65 -3.08 10.38 -0.86
N GLN A 66 -3.91 10.54 0.18
CA GLN A 66 -3.78 11.64 1.14
C GLN A 66 -2.45 11.58 1.90
N GLU A 67 -2.09 10.41 2.42
CA GLU A 67 -0.83 10.20 3.14
C GLU A 67 0.39 10.43 2.26
N PHE A 68 0.35 10.02 0.99
CA PHE A 68 1.40 10.30 0.03
C PHE A 68 1.53 11.82 -0.22
N THR A 69 0.41 12.51 -0.40
CA THR A 69 0.40 13.95 -0.66
C THR A 69 0.96 14.74 0.53
N GLN A 70 0.55 14.40 1.75
CA GLN A 70 0.88 15.14 2.97
C GLN A 70 2.18 14.66 3.65
N GLY A 71 2.60 13.42 3.37
CA GLY A 71 3.74 12.78 3.99
C GLY A 71 5.06 13.47 3.70
N ASP A 72 6.04 13.18 4.55
CA ASP A 72 7.44 13.52 4.32
C ASP A 72 8.08 12.56 3.30
N PHE A 73 9.40 12.70 3.13
CA PHE A 73 10.13 11.87 2.18
C PHE A 73 10.03 10.37 2.50
N ASP A 74 10.15 9.99 3.78
CA ASP A 74 10.19 8.59 4.19
C ASP A 74 8.81 7.93 4.01
N VAL A 75 7.72 8.62 4.39
CA VAL A 75 6.35 8.15 4.15
C VAL A 75 6.06 8.01 2.66
N ARG A 76 6.42 9.02 1.87
CA ARG A 76 6.22 8.97 0.41
C ARG A 76 6.99 7.82 -0.21
N ASN A 77 8.25 7.64 0.16
CA ASN A 77 9.10 6.58 -0.36
C ASN A 77 8.56 5.19 0.02
N LEU A 78 8.03 5.04 1.24
CA LEU A 78 7.43 3.78 1.68
C LEU A 78 6.15 3.43 0.91
N ILE A 79 5.28 4.41 0.66
CA ILE A 79 4.07 4.18 -0.15
C ILE A 79 4.45 3.88 -1.61
N ASP A 80 5.38 4.65 -2.18
CA ASP A 80 5.82 4.51 -3.57
C ASP A 80 6.47 3.15 -3.83
N VAL A 81 7.60 2.88 -3.15
CA VAL A 81 8.41 1.68 -3.37
C VAL A 81 7.78 0.46 -2.69
N GLY A 82 7.20 0.64 -1.50
CA GLY A 82 6.64 -0.46 -0.73
C GLY A 82 5.27 -0.91 -1.22
N ILE A 83 4.43 -0.02 -1.77
CA ILE A 83 3.06 -0.35 -2.20
C ILE A 83 2.93 -0.23 -3.71
N VAL A 84 3.14 0.96 -4.27
CA VAL A 84 2.80 1.25 -5.68
C VAL A 84 3.61 0.37 -6.62
N GLU A 85 4.93 0.32 -6.48
CA GLU A 85 5.79 -0.53 -7.31
C GLU A 85 5.51 -2.03 -7.16
N MET A 86 4.88 -2.43 -6.05
CA MET A 86 4.53 -3.83 -5.77
C MET A 86 3.16 -4.23 -6.32
N LEU A 87 2.39 -3.30 -6.88
CA LEU A 87 1.13 -3.61 -7.55
C LEU A 87 1.38 -4.36 -8.87
N PRO A 88 0.49 -5.30 -9.26
CA PRO A 88 0.58 -5.94 -10.56
C PRO A 88 0.41 -4.93 -11.70
N SER A 89 1.18 -5.10 -12.77
CA SER A 89 1.02 -4.30 -14.00
C SER A 89 -0.25 -4.69 -14.76
N MET A 90 -0.60 -3.92 -15.79
CA MET A 90 -1.66 -4.28 -16.72
C MET A 90 -1.31 -5.57 -17.50
N PRO A 91 -2.31 -6.40 -17.86
CA PRO A 91 -3.75 -6.26 -17.51
C PRO A 91 -4.13 -6.75 -16.11
N GLU A 92 -3.25 -7.49 -15.42
CA GLU A 92 -3.56 -8.17 -14.16
C GLU A 92 -3.97 -7.20 -13.04
N GLY A 93 -3.37 -6.01 -12.99
CA GLY A 93 -3.64 -4.97 -12.01
C GLY A 93 -4.73 -3.97 -12.38
N ALA A 94 -5.48 -4.18 -13.46
CA ALA A 94 -6.50 -3.23 -13.91
C ALA A 94 -7.50 -2.82 -12.80
N ALA A 95 -7.86 -3.75 -11.92
CA ALA A 95 -8.80 -3.49 -10.83
C ALA A 95 -8.29 -2.46 -9.82
N VAL A 96 -7.01 -2.53 -9.44
CA VAL A 96 -6.38 -1.61 -8.47
C VAL A 96 -5.85 -0.35 -9.16
N LEU A 97 -5.22 -0.48 -10.32
CA LEU A 97 -4.63 0.64 -11.07
C LEU A 97 -5.68 1.66 -11.55
N SER A 98 -6.91 1.21 -11.82
CA SER A 98 -8.02 2.11 -12.21
C SER A 98 -8.58 2.94 -11.05
N ARG A 99 -8.14 2.70 -9.81
CA ARG A 99 -8.62 3.37 -8.58
C ARG A 99 -7.63 4.37 -8.01
N LEU A 100 -6.37 4.32 -8.45
CA LEU A 100 -5.32 5.21 -7.98
C LEU A 100 -5.73 6.68 -8.19
N GLY A 101 -5.49 7.50 -7.18
CA GLY A 101 -5.56 8.95 -7.30
C GLY A 101 -4.40 9.48 -8.16
N PRO A 102 -4.40 10.79 -8.47
CA PRO A 102 -3.49 11.37 -9.45
C PRO A 102 -2.01 11.20 -9.12
N GLU A 103 -1.62 11.34 -7.85
CA GLU A 103 -0.21 11.25 -7.44
C GLU A 103 0.27 9.81 -7.49
N LEU A 104 -0.48 8.87 -6.89
CA LEU A 104 -0.12 7.45 -6.92
C LEU A 104 -0.20 6.88 -8.34
N ARG A 105 -1.12 7.36 -9.17
CA ARG A 105 -1.17 7.02 -10.59
C ARG A 105 0.10 7.48 -11.31
N GLY A 106 0.56 8.71 -11.07
CA GLY A 106 1.81 9.21 -11.64
C GLY A 106 3.01 8.35 -11.26
N ARG A 107 3.05 7.87 -10.00
CA ARG A 107 4.07 6.90 -9.56
C ARG A 107 3.97 5.56 -10.27
N ALA A 108 2.77 5.01 -10.41
CA ALA A 108 2.54 3.77 -11.14
C ALA A 108 2.92 3.87 -12.63
N GLU A 109 2.74 5.05 -13.26
CA GLU A 109 3.19 5.32 -14.63
C GLU A 109 4.72 5.35 -14.72
N VAL A 110 5.41 5.99 -13.77
CA VAL A 110 6.88 5.98 -13.68
C VAL A 110 7.42 4.56 -13.48
N ALA A 111 6.72 3.75 -12.68
CA ALA A 111 7.03 2.34 -12.45
C ALA A 111 6.70 1.42 -13.65
N GLY A 112 6.04 1.94 -14.70
CA GLY A 112 5.73 1.20 -15.91
C GLY A 112 4.52 0.24 -15.79
N LEU A 113 3.64 0.44 -14.82
CA LEU A 113 2.51 -0.48 -14.56
C LEU A 113 1.38 -0.40 -15.60
N PHE A 114 1.37 0.63 -16.45
CA PHE A 114 0.40 0.83 -17.52
C PHE A 114 0.93 0.49 -18.93
N GLY A 115 2.19 0.02 -19.03
CA GLY A 115 2.91 -0.22 -20.28
C GLY A 115 2.43 -1.43 -21.08
#